data_AF-A0A5C3K8D4-F1
#
_entry.id   AF-A0A5C3K8D4-F1
#
_cell.length_a   1.000
_cell.length_b   1.000
_cell.length_c   1.000
_cell.angle_alpha   90.00
_cell.angle_beta   90.00
_cell.angle_gamma   90.00
#
_symmetry.space_group_name_H-M   'P 1'
#
loop_
_entity.id
_entity.type
_entity.pdbx_description
1 polymer ?
#
loop_
_entity_poly.entity_id
_entity_poly.type
_entity_poly.pdbx_seq_one_letter_code
_entity_poly.pdbx_strand_id
1 'polypeptide(L)' 'LVERRHFDVREALVKAADGVESKWSRFASSVLWAERTAIQRSTGYSPYYIAHGVEPLFPFDLAEATWIAPP' A
#
# COMPACT_ATOMS: atom_id res chain seq x y z
N LEU A 1 15.01 8.68 -9.01
CA LEU A 1 13.95 7.69 -8.70
C LEU A 1 13.61 7.67 -7.21
N VAL A 2 14.60 7.52 -6.33
CA VAL A 2 14.40 7.50 -4.86
C VAL A 2 13.75 8.77 -4.33
N GLU A 3 14.25 9.95 -4.73
CA GLU A 3 13.75 11.24 -4.23
C GLU A 3 12.29 11.51 -4.61
N ARG A 4 11.88 11.15 -5.83
CA ARG A 4 10.49 11.31 -6.30
C ARG A 4 9.54 10.40 -5.52
N ARG A 5 9.91 9.13 -5.32
CA ARG A 5 9.13 8.19 -4.49
C ARG A 5 9.02 8.66 -3.04
N HIS A 6 10.09 9.25 -2.50
CA HIS A 6 10.06 9.80 -1.15
C HIS A 6 9.09 10.98 -1.01
N PHE A 7 9.04 11.85 -2.02
CA PHE A 7 8.05 12.94 -2.06
C PHE A 7 6.61 12.42 -2.07
N ASP A 8 6.32 11.44 -2.94
CA ASP A 8 4.99 10.82 -3.05
C ASP A 8 4.54 10.19 -1.72
N VAL A 9 5.44 9.48 -1.03
CA VAL A 9 5.19 8.90 0.30
C VAL A 9 4.85 9.99 1.31
N ARG A 10 5.62 11.09 1.34
CA ARG A 10 5.38 12.20 2.27
C ARG A 10 4.02 12.84 2.04
N GLU A 11 3.66 13.10 0.80
CA GLU A 11 2.33 13.65 0.47
C GLU A 11 1.20 12.70 0.85
N ALA A 12 1.37 11.40 0.57
CA ALA A 12 0.39 10.38 0.97
C ALA A 12 0.20 10.30 2.49
N LEU A 13 1.28 10.45 3.27
CA LEU A 13 1.22 10.49 4.74
C LEU A 13 0.44 11.69 5.27
N VAL A 14 0.74 12.89 4.76
CA VAL A 14 0.04 14.12 5.17
C VAL A 14 -1.42 14.06 4.74
N LYS A 15 -1.71 13.55 3.54
CA LYS A 15 -3.08 13.37 3.04
C LYS A 15 -3.86 12.36 3.89
N ALA A 16 -3.26 11.22 4.25
CA ALA A 16 -3.90 10.23 5.13
C ALA A 16 -4.16 10.78 6.54
N ALA A 17 -3.39 11.78 6.96
CA ALA A 17 -3.57 12.49 8.22
C ALA A 17 -4.53 13.70 8.13
N ASP A 18 -5.32 13.82 7.06
CA ASP A 18 -6.23 14.94 6.80
C ASP A 18 -5.51 16.31 6.84
N GLY A 19 -4.26 16.35 6.36
CA GLY A 19 -3.43 17.55 6.39
C GLY A 19 -2.81 17.88 7.75
N VAL A 20 -3.12 17.12 8.81
CA VAL A 20 -2.54 17.32 10.14
C VAL A 20 -1.20 16.62 10.23
N GLU A 21 -0.13 17.35 9.90
CA GLU A 21 1.23 16.80 9.82
C GLU A 21 1.64 16.02 11.07
N SER A 22 1.34 16.51 12.27
CA SER A 22 1.71 15.83 13.54
C SER A 22 1.14 14.42 13.71
N LYS A 23 0.11 14.04 12.94
CA LYS A 23 -0.51 12.71 12.98
C LYS A 23 0.04 11.73 11.95
N TRP A 24 1.00 12.13 11.11
CA TRP A 24 1.52 11.32 10.00
C TRP A 24 1.96 9.91 10.44
N SER A 25 2.57 9.80 11.62
CA SER A 25 3.14 8.54 12.14
C SER A 25 2.08 7.46 12.34
N ARG A 26 0.83 7.84 12.63
CA ARG A 26 -0.30 6.91 12.78
C ARG A 26 -0.65 6.19 11.48
N PHE A 27 -0.37 6.82 10.34
CA PHE A 27 -0.71 6.31 9.01
C PHE A 27 0.49 5.72 8.27
N ALA A 28 1.68 5.77 8.87
CA ALA A 28 2.93 5.33 8.27
C ALA A 28 2.86 3.89 7.73
N SER A 29 2.42 2.96 8.56
CA SER A 29 2.31 1.54 8.18
C SER A 29 1.35 1.35 7.01
N SER A 30 0.20 2.03 7.01
CA SER A 30 -0.81 1.91 5.97
C SER A 30 -0.34 2.49 4.63
N VAL A 31 0.30 3.66 4.65
CA VAL A 31 0.85 4.29 3.43
C VAL A 31 1.99 3.45 2.86
N LEU A 32 2.93 2.99 3.69
CA LEU A 32 4.02 2.12 3.24
C LEU A 32 3.54 0.77 2.72
N TRP A 33 2.42 0.25 3.24
CA TRP A 33 1.78 -0.92 2.67
C TRP A 33 1.22 -0.62 1.27
N ALA A 34 0.40 0.43 1.13
CA ALA A 34 -0.18 0.83 -0.15
C ALA A 34 0.90 1.08 -1.23
N GLU A 35 2.00 1.74 -0.88
CA GLU A 35 3.12 2.01 -1.79
C GLU A 35 3.84 0.75 -2.30
N ARG A 36 3.81 -0.33 -1.51
CA ARG A 36 4.40 -1.62 -1.85
C ARG A 36 3.44 -2.52 -2.62
N THR A 37 2.14 -2.40 -2.40
CA THR A 37 1.14 -3.29 -3.03
C THR A 37 0.52 -2.68 -4.29
N ALA A 38 0.55 -1.36 -4.46
CA ALA A 38 0.06 -0.72 -5.68
C ALA A 38 0.98 -1.00 -6.88
N ILE A 39 0.36 -1.30 -8.02
CA ILE A 39 1.05 -1.54 -9.28
C ILE A 39 1.78 -0.28 -9.73
N GLN A 40 3.07 -0.40 -10.06
CA GLN A 40 3.82 0.70 -10.64
C GLN A 40 3.61 0.75 -12.16
N ARG A 41 3.33 1.94 -12.69
CA ARG A 41 3.20 2.14 -14.15
C ARG A 41 4.46 1.78 -14.95
N SER A 42 5.65 1.92 -14.35
CA SER A 42 6.91 1.66 -15.04
C SER A 42 7.20 0.18 -15.26
N THR A 43 6.74 -0.69 -14.36
CA THR A 43 7.01 -2.13 -14.41
C THR A 43 5.77 -2.95 -14.74
N GLY A 44 4.57 -2.40 -14.52
CA GLY A 44 3.31 -3.15 -14.59
C GLY A 44 3.06 -4.06 -13.39
N TYR A 45 3.95 -4.06 -12.39
CA TYR A 45 3.87 -4.91 -11.20
C TYR A 45 3.96 -4.11 -9.90
N SER A 46 3.46 -4.68 -8.81
CA SER A 46 3.65 -4.11 -7.47
C SER A 46 5.09 -4.35 -6.98
N PRO A 47 5.68 -3.43 -6.20
CA PRO A 47 6.98 -3.68 -5.56
C PRO A 47 7.00 -4.95 -4.71
N TYR A 48 5.88 -5.28 -4.07
CA TYR A 48 5.71 -6.51 -3.32
C TYR A 48 5.89 -7.74 -4.21
N TYR A 49 5.21 -7.79 -5.36
CA TYR A 49 5.35 -8.89 -6.32
C TYR A 49 6.78 -8.99 -6.83
N ILE A 50 7.42 -7.86 -7.17
CA ILE A 50 8.82 -7.86 -7.64
C ILE A 50 9.77 -8.44 -6.58
N ALA A 51 9.53 -8.14 -5.30
CA ALA A 51 10.39 -8.60 -4.20
C ALA A 51 10.13 -10.06 -3.80
N HIS A 52 8.88 -10.54 -3.90
CA HIS A 52 8.47 -11.82 -3.31
C HIS A 52 7.98 -12.86 -4.33
N GLY A 53 7.70 -12.46 -5.58
CA GLY A 53 7.17 -13.32 -6.64
C GLY A 53 5.72 -13.77 -6.45
N VAL A 54 5.02 -13.22 -5.45
CA VAL A 54 3.63 -13.53 -5.10
C VAL A 54 2.82 -12.26 -4.92
N GLU A 55 1.53 -12.32 -5.24
CA GLU A 55 0.63 -11.18 -5.04
C GLU A 55 0.40 -10.93 -3.54
N PRO A 56 0.31 -9.66 -3.11
CA PRO A 56 -0.03 -9.32 -1.73
C PRO A 56 -1.48 -9.71 -1.41
N LEU A 57 -1.70 -10.22 -0.20
CA LEU A 57 -3.04 -10.50 0.32
C LEU A 57 -3.64 -9.24 0.94
N PHE A 58 -4.83 -8.86 0.49
CA PHE A 58 -5.63 -7.79 1.06
C PHE A 58 -6.71 -8.33 2.00
N PRO A 59 -7.19 -7.52 2.96
CA PRO A 59 -8.31 -7.91 3.80
C PRO A 59 -9.58 -8.28 3.01
N PHE A 60 -9.77 -7.68 1.83
CA PHE A 60 -10.89 -8.01 0.95
C PHE A 60 -10.77 -9.41 0.36
N ASP A 61 -9.58 -9.82 -0.06
CA ASP A 61 -9.33 -11.18 -0.58
C ASP A 61 -9.69 -12.25 0.46
N LEU A 62 -9.39 -11.95 1.74
CA LEU A 62 -9.75 -12.84 2.85
C LEU A 62 -11.27 -12.86 3.11
N ALA A 63 -11.92 -11.70 3.05
CA ALA A 63 -13.37 -11.61 3.22
C ALA A 63 -14.11 -12.37 2.10
N GLU A 64 -13.67 -12.22 0.85
CA GLU A 64 -14.21 -12.96 -0.30
C GLU A 64 -14.00 -14.47 -0.15
N ALA A 65 -12.79 -14.91 0.22
CA ALA A 65 -12.49 -16.31 0.46
C ALA A 65 -13.37 -16.91 1.57
N THR A 66 -13.70 -16.13 2.60
CA THR A 66 -14.57 -16.57 3.70
C THR A 66 -16.04 -16.67 3.28
N TRP A 67 -16.50 -15.83 2.36
CA TRP A 67 -17.88 -15.88 1.83
C TRP A 67 -18.12 -17.10 0.92
N ILE A 68 -17.09 -17.54 0.19
CA ILE A 68 -17.16 -18.68 -0.75
C ILE A 68 -16.94 -20.02 -0.03
N ALA A 69 -16.40 -20.00 1.19
CA ALA A 69 -16.21 -21.21 1.99
C ALA A 69 -17.56 -21.85 2.35
N PRO A 70 -17.74 -23.17 2.15
CA PRO A 70 -18.94 -23.87 2.63
C PRO A 70 -19.04 -23.77 4.16
N PRO A 71 -20.27 -23.77 4.72
CA PRO A 71 -20.50 -23.69 6.16
C PRO A 71 -19.91 -24.89 6.92
#